data_AF-A0A0C3QGY0-F1
#
_entry.id   AF-A0A0C3QGY0-F1
#
_cell.length_a   1.000
_cell.length_b   1.000
_cell.length_c   1.000
_cell.angle_alpha   90.00
_cell.angle_beta   90.00
_cell.angle_gamma   90.00
#
_symmetry.space_group_name_H-M   'P 1'
#
loop_
_entity.id
_entity.type
_entity.pdbx_description
1 polymer ?
#
loop_
_entity_poly.entity_id
_entity_poly.type
_entity_poly.pdbx_seq_one_letter_code
_entity_poly.pdbx_strand_id
1 'polypeptide(L)'
;MALKILVGGYTSIITALLYTPNGSGTAGSLSLLSQSNAGTNPSWLALNPSNNSILYANQETWGGQIWSFTIDPATAALTKKSSGPTGGNNPAHFGVLFGGNEIVAANYDGASTTDIILGTDRTTFSSSTGPMVTYTGSGPNTSRQTVPHPHQVIEYLIDQELLINDLGSDKTWRLSRSSSGAWQNSGSIQHPAGSGPRHGVVLNGNLYTVHELSNTLTQHTIPVLNSGSSSQLVATLPVIPPGASNSTLAAAELLLSPKNCMYPTQYLYATNRGDTDPNGDTIAVFSLNPLQLVGHVRTGLKQIRGAALGGPNGEYLVAGGQSDGGVVLYRRTSGGASLTELARYSSVNQPTSFVVLPTGEEPSLCSS
;
A
#
# COMPACT_ATOMS: atom_id res chain seq x y z
N MET A 1 -1.48 -24.81 -1.51
CA MET A 1 -2.47 -24.20 -2.40
C MET A 1 -1.80 -23.28 -3.39
N ALA A 2 -2.28 -23.23 -4.63
CA ALA A 2 -1.78 -22.28 -5.60
C ALA A 2 -2.30 -20.86 -5.32
N LEU A 3 -1.47 -19.83 -5.54
CA LEU A 3 -1.86 -18.42 -5.38
C LEU A 3 -1.68 -17.70 -6.71
N LYS A 4 -2.58 -16.77 -7.01
CA LYS A 4 -2.44 -15.86 -8.15
C LYS A 4 -2.08 -14.48 -7.64
N ILE A 5 -1.04 -13.88 -8.19
CA ILE A 5 -0.51 -12.61 -7.75
C ILE A 5 -0.45 -11.68 -8.95
N LEU A 6 -1.19 -10.58 -8.90
CA LEU A 6 -1.08 -9.49 -9.87
C LEU A 6 0.04 -8.55 -9.44
N VAL A 7 0.90 -8.18 -10.38
CA VAL A 7 2.08 -7.35 -10.15
C VAL A 7 2.03 -6.14 -11.09
N GLY A 8 1.87 -4.96 -10.48
CA GLY A 8 1.98 -3.66 -11.12
C GLY A 8 3.36 -3.04 -10.91
N GLY A 9 3.66 -1.96 -11.63
CA GLY A 9 5.00 -1.40 -11.66
C GLY A 9 5.15 -0.21 -12.60
N TYR A 10 6.38 0.27 -12.74
CA TYR A 10 6.76 1.30 -13.72
C TYR A 10 6.99 0.69 -15.11
N THR A 11 5.94 0.04 -15.63
CA THR A 11 5.91 -0.55 -16.98
C THR A 11 4.55 -0.29 -17.62
N SER A 12 4.28 -0.85 -18.81
CA SER A 12 2.93 -0.84 -19.40
C SER A 12 2.13 -2.11 -19.17
N ILE A 13 2.66 -3.04 -18.36
CA ILE A 13 2.14 -4.40 -18.22
C ILE A 13 1.85 -4.68 -16.74
N ILE A 14 0.65 -5.20 -16.46
CA ILE A 14 0.43 -5.95 -15.22
C ILE A 14 0.71 -7.42 -15.50
N THR A 15 1.58 -8.01 -14.67
CA THR A 15 1.96 -9.42 -14.76
C THR A 15 1.20 -10.23 -13.72
N ALA A 16 0.56 -11.32 -14.14
CA ALA A 16 0.01 -12.31 -13.22
C ALA A 16 1.02 -13.45 -13.03
N LEU A 17 1.36 -13.74 -11.78
CA LEU A 17 2.18 -14.88 -11.39
C LEU A 17 1.31 -15.95 -10.73
N LEU A 18 1.65 -17.22 -10.96
CA LEU A 18 1.09 -18.37 -10.27
C LEU A 18 2.15 -18.93 -9.33
N TYR A 19 1.85 -18.94 -8.03
CA TYR A 19 2.59 -19.74 -7.07
C TYR A 19 2.00 -21.16 -7.05
N THR A 20 2.85 -22.17 -7.21
CA THR A 20 2.50 -23.58 -7.04
C THR A 20 3.37 -24.17 -5.93
N PRO A 21 2.79 -24.57 -4.79
CA PRO A 21 3.56 -25.22 -3.74
C PRO A 21 4.01 -26.61 -4.18
N ASN A 22 5.23 -26.96 -3.80
CA ASN A 22 5.68 -28.33 -3.83
C ASN A 22 5.04 -29.06 -2.63
N GLY A 23 4.52 -30.27 -2.82
CA GLY A 23 3.94 -31.06 -1.73
C GLY A 23 4.92 -31.22 -0.56
N SER A 24 4.42 -31.49 0.65
CA SER A 24 5.19 -31.69 1.90
C SER A 24 5.86 -30.46 2.56
N GLY A 25 5.46 -29.23 2.20
CA GLY A 25 5.87 -28.02 2.95
C GLY A 25 7.25 -27.46 2.58
N THR A 26 7.81 -27.91 1.46
CA THR A 26 9.03 -27.34 0.86
C THR A 26 8.73 -26.09 0.03
N ALA A 27 9.77 -25.34 -0.31
CA ALA A 27 9.70 -24.18 -1.21
C ALA A 27 9.01 -24.57 -2.53
N GLY A 28 8.05 -23.76 -2.99
CA GLY A 28 7.31 -23.97 -4.24
C GLY A 28 7.97 -23.26 -5.44
N SER A 29 7.19 -22.98 -6.47
CA SER A 29 7.63 -22.20 -7.64
C SER A 29 6.69 -21.05 -7.94
N LEU A 30 7.23 -19.90 -8.34
CA LEU A 30 6.49 -18.84 -9.02
C LEU A 30 6.72 -18.98 -10.52
N SER A 31 5.64 -18.97 -11.30
CA SER A 31 5.69 -18.98 -12.76
C SER A 31 4.84 -17.85 -13.33
N LEU A 32 5.18 -17.41 -14.53
CA LEU A 32 4.31 -16.53 -15.30
C LEU A 32 2.97 -17.22 -15.59
N LEU A 33 1.87 -16.53 -15.33
CA LEU A 33 0.53 -17.01 -15.67
C LEU A 33 -0.04 -16.25 -16.86
N SER A 34 0.00 -14.91 -16.82
CA SER A 34 -0.44 -14.05 -17.91
C SER A 34 0.18 -12.66 -17.81
N GLN A 35 0.06 -11.89 -18.88
CA GLN A 35 0.43 -10.48 -18.93
C GLN A 35 -0.69 -9.71 -19.62
N SER A 36 -0.98 -8.51 -19.15
CA SER A 36 -2.04 -7.68 -19.71
C SER A 36 -1.57 -6.23 -19.82
N ASN A 37 -1.86 -5.60 -20.96
CA ASN A 37 -1.61 -4.18 -21.14
C ASN A 37 -2.48 -3.38 -20.15
N ALA A 38 -1.83 -2.54 -19.37
CA ALA A 38 -2.43 -1.76 -18.31
C ALA A 38 -2.09 -0.27 -18.41
N GLY A 39 -1.67 0.20 -19.60
CA GLY A 39 -1.42 1.60 -19.86
C GLY A 39 0.00 2.02 -19.50
N THR A 40 0.18 3.12 -18.79
CA THR A 40 1.48 3.67 -18.41
C THR A 40 1.60 3.70 -16.89
N ASN A 41 2.61 3.01 -16.36
CA ASN A 41 2.96 2.98 -14.94
C ASN A 41 1.77 2.65 -14.01
N PRO A 42 1.19 1.42 -14.10
CA PRO A 42 0.22 0.92 -13.13
C PRO A 42 0.92 0.58 -11.81
N SER A 43 1.41 1.61 -11.13
CA SER A 43 2.30 1.52 -9.97
C SER A 43 1.58 1.24 -8.65
N TRP A 44 0.25 1.37 -8.61
CA TRP A 44 -0.64 1.02 -7.52
C TRP A 44 -1.87 0.26 -8.03
N LEU A 45 -2.19 -0.85 -7.37
CA LEU A 45 -3.30 -1.74 -7.71
C LEU A 45 -4.21 -1.92 -6.50
N ALA A 46 -5.53 -1.94 -6.73
CA ALA A 46 -6.48 -2.31 -5.69
C ALA A 46 -7.69 -3.05 -6.29
N LEU A 47 -8.23 -3.99 -5.54
CA LEU A 47 -9.48 -4.66 -5.89
C LEU A 47 -10.68 -3.82 -5.44
N ASN A 48 -11.83 -4.03 -6.06
CA ASN A 48 -13.08 -3.56 -5.50
C ASN A 48 -13.41 -4.36 -4.22
N PRO A 49 -13.69 -3.72 -3.07
CA PRO A 49 -13.94 -4.43 -1.81
C PRO A 49 -15.22 -5.28 -1.83
N SER A 50 -16.19 -4.94 -2.68
CA SER A 50 -17.46 -5.68 -2.83
C SER A 50 -17.42 -6.74 -3.94
N ASN A 51 -16.45 -6.65 -4.86
CA ASN A 51 -16.29 -7.58 -5.98
C ASN A 51 -14.81 -7.73 -6.37
N ASN A 52 -14.17 -8.76 -5.84
CA ASN A 52 -12.76 -9.08 -6.08
C ASN A 52 -12.43 -9.48 -7.53
N SER A 53 -13.42 -9.58 -8.43
CA SER A 53 -13.19 -9.79 -9.86
C SER A 53 -12.96 -8.48 -10.64
N ILE A 54 -12.99 -7.34 -9.93
CA ILE A 54 -12.71 -6.01 -10.49
C ILE A 54 -11.40 -5.49 -9.89
N LEU A 55 -10.47 -5.13 -10.77
CA LEU A 55 -9.21 -4.49 -10.43
C LEU A 55 -9.21 -3.04 -10.91
N TYR A 56 -8.61 -2.17 -10.12
CA TYR A 56 -8.22 -0.83 -10.53
C TYR A 56 -6.70 -0.69 -10.53
N ALA A 57 -6.20 0.09 -11.48
CA ALA A 57 -4.80 0.47 -11.55
C ALA A 57 -4.69 1.97 -11.81
N ASN A 58 -3.84 2.67 -11.08
CA ASN A 58 -3.52 4.05 -11.41
C ASN A 58 -2.72 4.11 -12.73
N GLN A 59 -2.56 5.31 -13.24
CA GLN A 59 -1.60 5.64 -14.28
C GLN A 59 -0.74 6.75 -13.70
N GLU A 60 0.44 6.40 -13.18
CA GLU A 60 1.35 7.37 -12.55
C GLU A 60 2.07 8.18 -13.62
N THR A 61 1.31 9.14 -14.16
CA THR A 61 1.73 10.07 -15.22
C THR A 61 1.17 11.47 -14.97
N TRP A 62 1.70 12.47 -15.68
CA TRP A 62 1.02 13.77 -15.83
C TRP A 62 -0.38 13.58 -16.41
N GLY A 63 -1.35 14.35 -15.91
CA GLY A 63 -2.78 14.20 -16.23
C GLY A 63 -3.41 12.89 -15.76
N GLY A 64 -2.86 12.31 -14.68
CA GLY A 64 -3.04 10.93 -14.23
C GLY A 64 -4.47 10.39 -14.25
N GLN A 65 -4.58 9.08 -14.38
CA GLN A 65 -5.84 8.37 -14.56
C GLN A 65 -5.93 7.15 -13.63
N ILE A 66 -7.11 6.57 -13.53
CA ILE A 66 -7.33 5.23 -12.99
C ILE A 66 -8.04 4.41 -14.05
N TRP A 67 -7.53 3.22 -14.32
CA TRP A 67 -8.12 2.25 -15.23
C TRP A 67 -8.80 1.15 -14.44
N SER A 68 -9.90 0.63 -14.95
CA SER A 68 -10.63 -0.50 -14.39
C SER A 68 -10.51 -1.71 -15.29
N PHE A 69 -10.50 -2.90 -14.69
CA PHE A 69 -10.37 -4.18 -15.38
C PHE A 69 -11.30 -5.20 -14.74
N THR A 70 -11.77 -6.14 -15.56
CA THR A 70 -12.28 -7.43 -15.08
C THR A 70 -11.16 -8.46 -15.12
N ILE A 71 -11.14 -9.35 -14.12
CA ILE A 71 -10.14 -10.39 -13.95
C ILE A 71 -10.71 -11.74 -14.40
N ASP A 72 -10.04 -12.42 -15.32
CA ASP A 72 -10.37 -13.81 -15.64
C ASP A 72 -9.98 -14.73 -14.47
N PRO A 73 -10.92 -15.49 -13.87
CA PRO A 73 -10.65 -16.25 -12.66
C PRO A 73 -9.67 -17.41 -12.89
N ALA A 74 -9.55 -17.95 -14.12
CA ALA A 74 -8.68 -19.08 -14.41
C ALA A 74 -7.23 -18.63 -14.66
N THR A 75 -7.06 -17.58 -15.45
CA THR A 75 -5.77 -17.12 -16.00
C THR A 75 -5.26 -15.82 -15.36
N ALA A 76 -6.07 -15.17 -14.53
CA ALA A 76 -5.81 -13.83 -13.99
C ALA A 76 -5.54 -12.77 -15.08
N ALA A 77 -5.89 -13.05 -16.34
CA ALA A 77 -5.77 -12.09 -17.43
C ALA A 77 -6.75 -10.94 -17.21
N LEU A 78 -6.31 -9.72 -17.54
CA LEU A 78 -7.08 -8.51 -17.32
C LEU A 78 -7.70 -8.02 -18.62
N THR A 79 -9.00 -7.73 -18.57
CA THR A 79 -9.70 -7.04 -19.66
C THR A 79 -10.04 -5.63 -19.22
N LYS A 80 -9.43 -4.62 -19.86
CA LYS A 80 -9.74 -3.21 -19.59
C LYS A 80 -11.22 -2.94 -19.85
N LYS A 81 -11.86 -2.24 -18.92
CA LYS A 81 -13.27 -1.84 -19.02
C LYS A 81 -13.42 -0.35 -19.30
N SER A 82 -12.76 0.48 -18.50
CA SER A 82 -12.87 1.94 -18.62
C SER A 82 -11.65 2.64 -18.03
N SER A 83 -11.66 3.96 -18.06
CA SER A 83 -10.67 4.82 -17.40
C SER A 83 -11.32 6.14 -16.99
N GLY A 84 -10.93 6.66 -15.83
CA GLY A 84 -11.36 7.96 -15.31
C GLY A 84 -10.17 8.86 -15.00
N PRO A 85 -10.25 10.18 -15.28
CA PRO A 85 -9.20 11.11 -14.90
C PRO A 85 -9.18 11.30 -13.38
N THR A 86 -7.98 11.44 -12.81
CA THR A 86 -7.82 11.90 -11.42
C THR A 86 -7.91 13.42 -11.29
N GLY A 87 -7.82 14.14 -12.41
CA GLY A 87 -7.74 15.60 -12.45
C GLY A 87 -6.39 16.17 -11.98
N GLY A 88 -5.53 15.36 -11.34
CA GLY A 88 -4.20 15.74 -10.88
C GLY A 88 -3.07 15.10 -11.70
N ASN A 89 -1.87 15.07 -11.11
CA ASN A 89 -0.66 14.55 -11.74
C ASN A 89 0.00 13.49 -10.85
N ASN A 90 0.53 12.45 -11.49
CA ASN A 90 1.27 11.35 -10.88
C ASN A 90 0.57 10.81 -9.63
N PRO A 91 -0.64 10.24 -9.76
CA PRO A 91 -1.35 9.64 -8.64
C PRO A 91 -0.51 8.50 -8.05
N ALA A 92 0.04 8.67 -6.84
CA ALA A 92 0.92 7.69 -6.22
C ALA A 92 0.13 6.53 -5.56
N HIS A 93 -1.12 6.79 -5.18
CA HIS A 93 -2.00 5.83 -4.51
C HIS A 93 -3.46 6.22 -4.77
N PHE A 94 -4.36 5.27 -4.66
CA PHE A 94 -5.79 5.53 -4.49
C PHE A 94 -6.41 4.53 -3.53
N GLY A 95 -7.42 4.97 -2.79
CA GLY A 95 -8.25 4.09 -1.96
C GLY A 95 -9.57 3.82 -2.68
N VAL A 96 -9.96 2.54 -2.78
CA VAL A 96 -11.34 2.17 -3.13
C VAL A 96 -12.10 2.12 -1.80
N LEU A 97 -13.06 3.02 -1.61
CA LEU A 97 -13.77 3.11 -0.33
C LEU A 97 -14.64 1.86 -0.09
N PHE A 98 -14.95 1.56 1.17
CA PHE A 98 -15.58 0.32 1.62
C PHE A 98 -16.89 0.00 0.89
N GLY A 99 -17.68 1.01 0.53
CA GLY A 99 -18.90 0.86 -0.27
C GLY A 99 -18.67 0.37 -1.72
N GLY A 100 -17.42 0.38 -2.19
CA GLY A 100 -17.01 -0.09 -3.52
C GLY A 100 -17.50 0.77 -4.67
N ASN A 101 -18.10 1.93 -4.40
CA ASN A 101 -18.71 2.83 -5.38
C ASN A 101 -17.89 4.09 -5.65
N GLU A 102 -16.78 4.25 -4.95
CA GLU A 102 -15.99 5.47 -4.93
C GLU A 102 -14.51 5.13 -4.83
N ILE A 103 -13.72 5.91 -5.57
CA ILE A 103 -12.26 5.90 -5.47
C ILE A 103 -11.78 7.29 -5.13
N VAL A 104 -10.90 7.41 -4.15
CA VAL A 104 -10.20 8.68 -3.87
C VAL A 104 -8.73 8.52 -4.27
N ALA A 105 -8.29 9.35 -5.21
CA ALA A 105 -6.92 9.36 -5.72
C ALA A 105 -6.05 10.37 -4.96
N ALA A 106 -4.83 10.00 -4.57
CA ALA A 106 -3.81 10.89 -4.03
C ALA A 106 -2.81 11.27 -5.14
N ASN A 107 -2.87 12.53 -5.58
CA ASN A 107 -2.08 13.06 -6.69
C ASN A 107 -0.77 13.67 -6.16
N TYR A 108 0.33 12.93 -6.29
CA TYR A 108 1.62 13.29 -5.68
C TYR A 108 2.14 14.64 -6.18
N ASP A 109 2.18 14.84 -7.49
CA ASP A 109 2.63 16.13 -8.09
C ASP A 109 1.48 17.12 -8.29
N GLY A 110 0.24 16.70 -8.01
CA GLY A 110 -0.94 17.56 -8.05
C GLY A 110 -1.23 18.29 -6.74
N ALA A 111 -0.52 17.96 -5.65
CA ALA A 111 -0.80 18.47 -4.30
C ALA A 111 -2.29 18.35 -3.91
N SER A 112 -2.93 17.25 -4.30
CA SER A 112 -4.39 17.12 -4.19
C SER A 112 -4.88 15.69 -4.01
N THR A 113 -6.13 15.58 -3.57
CA THR A 113 -6.93 14.36 -3.67
C THR A 113 -8.21 14.61 -4.44
N THR A 114 -8.65 13.60 -5.19
CA THR A 114 -9.88 13.69 -6.01
C THR A 114 -10.80 12.51 -5.74
N ASP A 115 -12.06 12.81 -5.46
CA ASP A 115 -13.16 11.86 -5.39
C ASP A 115 -13.64 11.48 -6.80
N ILE A 116 -13.63 10.18 -7.09
CA ILE A 116 -14.00 9.62 -8.38
C ILE A 116 -15.14 8.62 -8.15
N ILE A 117 -16.33 8.99 -8.63
CA ILE A 117 -17.52 8.16 -8.51
C ILE A 117 -17.51 7.08 -9.61
N LEU A 118 -17.80 5.85 -9.19
CA LEU A 118 -17.95 4.72 -10.10
C LEU A 118 -19.41 4.55 -10.52
N GLY A 119 -19.60 4.06 -11.75
CA GLY A 119 -20.90 3.60 -12.23
C GLY A 119 -21.46 2.46 -11.37
N THR A 120 -22.72 2.11 -11.60
CA THR A 120 -23.40 1.04 -10.85
C THR A 120 -22.74 -0.33 -11.06
N ASP A 121 -22.12 -0.55 -12.21
CA ASP A 121 -21.37 -1.76 -12.55
C ASP A 121 -19.98 -1.82 -11.90
N ARG A 122 -19.55 -0.72 -11.24
CA ARG A 122 -18.22 -0.52 -10.63
C ARG A 122 -17.04 -0.59 -11.59
N THR A 123 -17.25 -0.90 -12.87
CA THR A 123 -16.19 -0.94 -13.89
C THR A 123 -16.15 0.31 -14.74
N THR A 124 -17.21 1.11 -14.75
CA THR A 124 -17.25 2.40 -15.44
C THR A 124 -17.00 3.55 -14.46
N PHE A 125 -16.39 4.62 -14.95
CA PHE A 125 -16.21 5.86 -14.20
C PHE A 125 -17.34 6.82 -14.57
N SER A 126 -17.89 7.51 -13.58
CA SER A 126 -18.85 8.59 -13.81
C SER A 126 -18.22 9.68 -14.68
N SER A 127 -19.02 10.33 -15.52
CA SER A 127 -18.58 11.48 -16.32
C SER A 127 -18.28 12.71 -15.46
N SER A 128 -18.78 12.75 -14.23
CA SER A 128 -18.45 13.75 -13.22
C SER A 128 -17.51 13.16 -12.16
N THR A 129 -16.38 13.82 -11.94
CA THR A 129 -15.58 13.63 -10.71
C THR A 129 -16.13 14.53 -9.61
N GLY A 130 -16.01 14.09 -8.36
CA GLY A 130 -16.23 14.96 -7.21
C GLY A 130 -15.21 16.12 -7.18
N PRO A 131 -15.43 17.13 -6.33
CA PRO A 131 -14.50 18.23 -6.21
C PRO A 131 -13.13 17.74 -5.74
N MET A 132 -12.08 18.34 -6.29
CA MET A 132 -10.72 18.13 -5.84
C MET A 132 -10.47 18.89 -4.54
N VAL A 133 -9.78 18.25 -3.60
CA VAL A 133 -9.26 18.90 -2.40
C VAL A 133 -7.77 19.16 -2.61
N THR A 134 -7.37 20.42 -2.61
CA THR A 134 -5.97 20.84 -2.75
C THR A 134 -5.35 21.14 -1.39
N TYR A 135 -4.05 20.90 -1.28
CA TYR A 135 -3.29 21.09 -0.06
C TYR A 135 -2.28 22.22 -0.24
N THR A 136 -1.91 22.85 0.88
CA THR A 136 -0.82 23.83 0.95
C THR A 136 0.07 23.53 2.13
N GLY A 137 1.33 23.93 2.04
CA GLY A 137 2.35 23.65 3.05
C GLY A 137 3.67 23.21 2.42
N SER A 138 4.66 22.99 3.27
CA SER A 138 5.98 22.49 2.89
C SER A 138 6.63 21.87 4.14
N GLY A 139 7.70 21.12 3.93
CA GLY A 139 8.59 20.59 4.95
C GLY A 139 10.02 21.12 4.78
N PRO A 140 10.93 20.82 5.71
CA PRO A 140 12.29 21.36 5.71
C PRO A 140 13.18 20.78 4.60
N ASN A 141 12.84 19.65 3.99
CA ASN A 141 13.64 19.06 2.92
C ASN A 141 13.40 19.79 1.58
N THR A 142 14.31 20.70 1.21
CA THR A 142 14.18 21.56 0.03
C THR A 142 14.22 20.83 -1.33
N SER A 143 14.55 19.53 -1.36
CA SER A 143 14.49 18.74 -2.61
C SER A 143 13.26 17.86 -2.71
N ARG A 144 12.58 17.56 -1.60
CA ARG A 144 11.47 16.60 -1.55
C ARG A 144 10.17 17.15 -0.95
N GLN A 145 10.19 18.33 -0.34
CA GLN A 145 9.10 18.86 0.49
C GLN A 145 8.82 20.35 0.22
N THR A 146 9.09 20.85 -0.98
CA THR A 146 8.81 22.25 -1.34
C THR A 146 7.31 22.54 -1.48
N VAL A 147 6.50 21.51 -1.70
CA VAL A 147 5.04 21.54 -1.82
C VAL A 147 4.45 20.25 -1.24
N PRO A 148 3.13 20.17 -1.00
CA PRO A 148 2.45 18.94 -0.61
C PRO A 148 2.59 17.82 -1.65
N HIS A 149 2.76 16.60 -1.16
CA HIS A 149 2.85 15.37 -1.92
C HIS A 149 2.00 14.26 -1.27
N PRO A 150 0.66 14.29 -1.42
CA PRO A 150 -0.23 13.21 -0.99
C PRO A 150 0.24 11.87 -1.56
N HIS A 151 0.48 10.90 -0.68
CA HIS A 151 1.08 9.62 -1.02
C HIS A 151 0.17 8.43 -0.70
N GLN A 152 -0.79 8.56 0.21
CA GLN A 152 -1.73 7.48 0.52
C GLN A 152 -3.10 8.04 0.91
N VAL A 153 -4.14 7.26 0.61
CA VAL A 153 -5.51 7.47 1.10
C VAL A 153 -5.86 6.29 2.00
N ILE A 154 -6.22 6.54 3.25
CA ILE A 154 -6.71 5.53 4.19
C ILE A 154 -8.13 5.90 4.60
N GLU A 155 -9.06 4.96 4.46
CA GLU A 155 -10.42 5.14 4.97
C GLU A 155 -10.48 4.78 6.46
N TYR A 156 -10.96 5.70 7.29
CA TYR A 156 -11.12 5.50 8.72
C TYR A 156 -12.61 5.51 9.10
N LEU A 157 -13.16 4.29 9.20
CA LEU A 157 -14.61 4.07 9.33
C LEU A 157 -15.23 4.53 10.65
N ILE A 158 -14.44 4.68 11.72
CA ILE A 158 -14.97 5.06 13.05
C ILE A 158 -15.56 6.48 13.01
N ASP A 159 -14.82 7.43 12.43
CA ASP A 159 -15.25 8.83 12.29
C ASP A 159 -15.73 9.16 10.86
N GLN A 160 -15.83 8.15 9.98
CA GLN A 160 -16.19 8.30 8.55
C GLN A 160 -15.34 9.36 7.84
N GLU A 161 -14.04 9.38 8.13
CA GLU A 161 -13.08 10.30 7.55
C GLU A 161 -12.07 9.57 6.66
N LEU A 162 -11.37 10.33 5.82
CA LEU A 162 -10.18 9.84 5.13
C LEU A 162 -8.93 10.48 5.73
N LEU A 163 -7.89 9.67 5.86
CA LEU A 163 -6.56 10.08 6.28
C LEU A 163 -5.63 10.07 5.08
N ILE A 164 -5.03 11.22 4.78
CA ILE A 164 -4.17 11.41 3.61
C ILE A 164 -2.75 11.67 4.06
N ASN A 165 -1.89 10.65 3.99
CA ASN A 165 -0.46 10.84 4.27
C ASN A 165 0.15 11.72 3.19
N ASP A 166 0.81 12.78 3.61
CA ASP A 166 1.42 13.78 2.74
C ASP A 166 2.89 13.93 3.09
N LEU A 167 3.73 13.43 2.17
CA LEU A 167 5.19 13.45 2.29
C LEU A 167 5.71 14.89 2.34
N GLY A 168 5.11 15.76 1.53
CA GLY A 168 5.61 17.10 1.24
C GLY A 168 5.39 18.13 2.34
N SER A 169 4.39 17.91 3.22
CA SER A 169 4.05 18.84 4.29
C SER A 169 4.20 18.29 5.71
N ASP A 170 4.76 17.09 5.85
CA ASP A 170 4.88 16.36 7.13
C ASP A 170 3.55 16.22 7.88
N LYS A 171 2.47 15.90 7.15
CA LYS A 171 1.11 15.78 7.71
C LYS A 171 0.41 14.51 7.25
N THR A 172 -0.56 14.11 8.05
CA THR A 172 -1.70 13.33 7.56
C THR A 172 -2.92 14.22 7.57
N TRP A 173 -3.43 14.61 6.40
CA TRP A 173 -4.66 15.41 6.29
C TRP A 173 -5.88 14.57 6.64
N ARG A 174 -6.88 15.20 7.23
CA ARG A 174 -8.16 14.56 7.60
C ARG A 174 -9.26 15.14 6.73
N LEU A 175 -9.95 14.30 5.99
CA LEU A 175 -11.07 14.69 5.14
C LEU A 175 -12.38 14.21 5.74
N SER A 176 -13.40 15.07 5.78
CA SER A 176 -14.77 14.66 6.10
C SER A 176 -15.73 15.10 4.99
N ARG A 177 -16.93 14.52 4.97
CA ARG A 177 -17.97 14.93 4.03
C ARG A 177 -18.61 16.25 4.47
N SER A 178 -18.71 17.20 3.56
CA SER A 178 -19.46 18.44 3.70
C SER A 178 -20.98 18.18 3.76
N SER A 179 -21.78 19.22 3.99
CA SER A 179 -23.24 19.14 3.89
C SER A 179 -23.75 18.77 2.48
N SER A 180 -22.96 19.03 1.43
CA SER A 180 -23.26 18.61 0.06
C SER A 180 -22.83 17.17 -0.23
N GLY A 181 -22.24 16.48 0.75
CA GLY A 181 -21.70 15.14 0.58
C GLY A 181 -20.40 15.12 -0.22
N ALA A 182 -19.63 16.21 -0.29
CA ALA A 182 -18.31 16.24 -0.93
C ALA A 182 -17.19 16.13 0.11
N TRP A 183 -16.07 15.47 -0.20
CA TRP A 183 -14.91 15.49 0.70
C TRP A 183 -14.31 16.90 0.82
N GLN A 184 -13.96 17.29 2.04
CA GLN A 184 -13.31 18.56 2.35
C GLN A 184 -12.25 18.39 3.44
N ASN A 185 -11.18 19.17 3.37
CA ASN A 185 -10.15 19.20 4.42
C ASN A 185 -10.76 19.70 5.73
N SER A 186 -10.61 18.89 6.78
CA SER A 186 -11.21 19.09 8.11
C SER A 186 -10.17 19.10 9.22
N GLY A 187 -8.88 19.07 8.88
CA GLY A 187 -7.79 19.10 9.84
C GLY A 187 -6.60 18.27 9.41
N SER A 188 -5.64 18.09 10.32
CA SER A 188 -4.48 17.24 10.07
C SER A 188 -3.90 16.70 11.37
N ILE A 189 -3.14 15.61 11.25
CA ILE A 189 -2.20 15.12 12.24
C ILE A 189 -0.81 15.56 11.79
N GLN A 190 -0.08 16.27 12.65
CA GLN A 190 1.27 16.75 12.37
C GLN A 190 2.29 15.66 12.68
N HIS A 191 3.22 15.41 11.77
CA HIS A 191 4.34 14.49 11.96
C HIS A 191 5.65 15.26 12.24
N PRO A 192 6.71 14.57 12.71
CA PRO A 192 8.02 15.17 12.87
C PRO A 192 8.51 15.85 11.58
N ALA A 193 9.12 17.04 11.72
CA ALA A 193 9.59 17.81 10.57
C ALA A 193 10.68 17.06 9.79
N GLY A 194 10.56 17.02 8.47
CA GLY A 194 11.48 16.33 7.56
C GLY A 194 11.27 14.81 7.50
N SER A 195 10.19 14.29 8.09
CA SER A 195 9.96 12.84 8.15
C SER A 195 9.40 12.29 6.84
N GLY A 196 8.52 13.02 6.18
CA GLY A 196 7.87 12.59 4.94
C GLY A 196 6.95 11.37 5.14
N PRO A 197 5.77 11.54 5.76
CA PRO A 197 4.73 10.51 5.84
C PRO A 197 4.46 9.88 4.47
N ARG A 198 4.57 8.55 4.37
CA ARG A 198 4.36 7.82 3.11
C ARG A 198 3.12 6.94 3.19
N HIS A 199 3.28 5.73 3.73
CA HIS A 199 2.17 4.79 3.94
C HIS A 199 1.88 4.63 5.44
N GLY A 200 0.67 4.25 5.76
CA GLY A 200 0.19 4.09 7.11
C GLY A 200 -0.96 3.10 7.18
N VAL A 201 -1.23 2.68 8.40
CA VAL A 201 -2.34 1.78 8.75
C VAL A 201 -2.98 2.25 10.04
N VAL A 202 -4.30 2.04 10.16
CA VAL A 202 -5.04 2.38 11.36
C VAL A 202 -5.38 1.11 12.13
N LEU A 203 -5.14 1.12 13.43
CA LEU A 203 -5.54 0.05 14.34
C LEU A 203 -5.90 0.62 15.70
N ASN A 204 -7.11 0.30 16.19
CA ASN A 204 -7.60 0.67 17.52
C ASN A 204 -7.43 2.17 17.83
N GLY A 205 -7.85 3.04 16.90
CA GLY A 205 -7.76 4.50 17.06
C GLY A 205 -6.34 5.08 17.01
N ASN A 206 -5.36 4.29 16.58
CA ASN A 206 -3.99 4.74 16.37
C ASN A 206 -3.63 4.70 14.88
N LEU A 207 -2.93 5.72 14.42
CA LEU A 207 -2.31 5.78 13.10
C LEU A 207 -0.84 5.38 13.22
N TYR A 208 -0.45 4.32 12.52
CA TYR A 208 0.94 3.91 12.37
C TYR A 208 1.42 4.37 11.00
N THR A 209 2.49 5.18 10.94
CA THR A 209 2.94 5.79 9.68
C THR A 209 4.42 5.51 9.45
N VAL A 210 4.74 4.97 8.29
CA VAL A 210 6.12 4.86 7.81
C VAL A 210 6.53 6.15 7.09
N HIS A 211 7.72 6.62 7.41
CA HIS A 211 8.26 7.90 6.97
C HIS A 211 9.40 7.68 5.97
N GLU A 212 9.20 8.11 4.72
CA GLU A 212 10.13 7.85 3.61
C GLU A 212 11.49 8.51 3.87
N LEU A 213 11.49 9.76 4.34
CA LEU A 213 12.69 10.59 4.40
C LEU A 213 13.49 10.35 5.68
N SER A 214 12.81 10.18 6.82
CA SER A 214 13.47 9.92 8.10
C SER A 214 13.75 8.44 8.38
N ASN A 215 13.24 7.51 7.57
CA ASN A 215 13.37 6.07 7.80
C ASN A 215 12.90 5.64 9.20
N THR A 216 11.74 6.17 9.61
CA THR A 216 11.10 5.86 10.91
C THR A 216 9.66 5.35 10.75
N LEU A 217 9.19 4.61 11.75
CA LEU A 217 7.79 4.27 11.98
C LEU A 217 7.30 5.04 13.20
N THR A 218 6.20 5.78 13.07
CA THR A 218 5.57 6.49 14.18
C THR A 218 4.23 5.86 14.55
N GLN A 219 3.83 6.01 15.81
CA GLN A 219 2.49 5.75 16.30
C GLN A 219 1.88 7.06 16.80
N HIS A 220 0.75 7.45 16.22
CA HIS A 220 -0.03 8.62 16.63
C HIS A 220 -1.41 8.21 17.12
N THR A 221 -1.95 8.89 18.12
CA THR A 221 -3.38 8.77 18.44
C THR A 221 -4.21 9.52 17.40
N ILE A 222 -5.40 9.00 17.06
CA ILE A 222 -6.36 9.67 16.20
C ILE A 222 -7.43 10.28 17.11
N PRO A 223 -7.39 11.60 17.38
CA PRO A 223 -8.43 12.25 18.18
C PRO A 223 -9.73 12.31 17.39
N VAL A 224 -10.87 12.25 18.07
CA VAL A 224 -12.19 12.43 17.45
C VAL A 224 -12.19 13.72 16.62
N LEU A 225 -12.64 13.62 15.38
CA LEU A 225 -12.66 14.76 14.47
C LEU A 225 -13.44 15.94 15.08
N ASN A 226 -12.91 17.16 14.94
CA ASN A 226 -13.51 18.40 15.48
C ASN A 226 -13.68 18.45 17.01
N SER A 227 -13.11 17.52 17.78
CA SER A 227 -13.16 17.54 19.25
C SER A 227 -12.29 18.64 19.89
N GLY A 228 -11.44 19.30 19.12
CA GLY A 228 -10.41 20.22 19.61
C GLY A 228 -9.19 19.54 20.24
N SER A 229 -9.19 18.21 20.38
CA SER A 229 -8.06 17.46 20.91
C SER A 229 -6.95 17.29 19.87
N SER A 230 -5.70 17.44 20.29
CA SER A 230 -4.53 17.20 19.43
C SER A 230 -4.10 15.73 19.45
N SER A 231 -3.66 15.24 18.29
CA SER A 231 -2.99 13.94 18.18
C SER A 231 -1.72 13.91 19.03
N GLN A 232 -1.44 12.77 19.64
CA GLN A 232 -0.25 12.53 20.43
C GLN A 232 0.69 11.59 19.69
N LEU A 233 1.97 11.96 19.57
CA LEU A 233 3.03 11.06 19.12
C LEU A 233 3.40 10.11 20.27
N VAL A 234 2.95 8.85 20.17
CA VAL A 234 3.11 7.83 21.21
C VAL A 234 4.48 7.16 21.12
N ALA A 235 4.95 6.88 19.91
CA ALA A 235 6.22 6.18 19.69
C ALA A 235 6.85 6.59 18.35
N THR A 236 8.18 6.52 18.29
CA THR A 236 8.98 6.64 17.05
C THR A 236 10.09 5.61 17.10
N LEU A 237 10.19 4.76 16.06
CA LEU A 237 11.22 3.74 15.95
C LEU A 237 11.89 3.80 14.58
N PRO A 238 13.20 3.48 14.46
CA PRO A 238 13.84 3.32 13.15
C PRO A 238 13.25 2.11 12.42
N VAL A 239 13.08 2.21 11.10
CA VAL A 239 12.72 1.05 10.26
C VAL A 239 13.94 0.38 9.66
N ILE A 240 15.08 1.05 9.53
CA ILE A 240 16.31 0.50 8.95
C ILE A 240 17.12 -0.35 9.96
N PRO A 241 17.97 -1.28 9.48
CA PRO A 241 18.88 -2.03 10.35
C PRO A 241 19.82 -1.13 11.16
N PRO A 242 20.18 -1.51 12.40
CA PRO A 242 21.19 -0.79 13.17
C PRO A 242 22.50 -0.65 12.38
N GLY A 243 23.03 0.57 12.31
CA GLY A 243 24.26 0.89 11.58
C GLY A 243 24.11 1.08 10.08
N ALA A 244 22.94 0.79 9.49
CA ALA A 244 22.66 1.15 8.10
C ALA A 244 22.64 2.68 7.96
N SER A 245 23.47 3.22 7.08
CA SER A 245 23.55 4.65 6.82
C SER A 245 24.04 4.90 5.41
N ASN A 246 23.17 5.46 4.57
CA ASN A 246 23.53 6.04 3.28
C ASN A 246 22.39 6.98 2.84
N SER A 247 22.66 7.82 1.84
CA SER A 247 21.69 8.80 1.34
C SER A 247 20.59 8.22 0.46
N THR A 248 20.65 6.93 0.11
CA THR A 248 19.68 6.25 -0.74
C THR A 248 18.61 5.49 0.06
N LEU A 249 18.76 5.38 1.38
CA LEU A 249 17.79 4.75 2.26
C LEU A 249 16.47 5.51 2.26
N ALA A 250 15.39 4.80 1.91
CA ALA A 250 14.05 5.35 1.92
C ALA A 250 13.03 4.27 2.29
N ALA A 251 12.27 4.50 3.36
CA ALA A 251 11.18 3.61 3.74
C ALA A 251 10.03 3.68 2.72
N ALA A 252 9.26 2.61 2.58
CA ALA A 252 8.25 2.50 1.53
C ALA A 252 6.88 1.99 2.02
N GLU A 253 6.67 0.67 2.01
CA GLU A 253 5.37 0.06 2.29
C GLU A 253 5.18 -0.16 3.78
N LEU A 254 3.94 -0.10 4.28
CA LEU A 254 3.59 -0.51 5.64
C LEU A 254 2.35 -1.40 5.61
N LEU A 255 2.50 -2.65 6.05
CA LEU A 255 1.42 -3.64 6.06
C LEU A 255 1.08 -4.02 7.50
N LEU A 256 -0.22 -4.10 7.81
CA LEU A 256 -0.72 -4.69 9.05
C LEU A 256 -1.22 -6.11 8.76
N SER A 257 -0.68 -7.11 9.45
CA SER A 257 -1.19 -8.47 9.30
C SER A 257 -2.58 -8.66 9.91
N PRO A 258 -3.43 -9.53 9.33
CA PRO A 258 -4.67 -9.92 9.96
C PRO A 258 -4.40 -10.70 11.25
N LYS A 259 -5.35 -10.60 12.20
CA LYS A 259 -5.43 -11.48 13.36
C LYS A 259 -6.37 -12.63 13.06
N ASN A 260 -5.93 -13.86 13.25
CA ASN A 260 -6.77 -15.05 13.16
C ASN A 260 -6.19 -16.18 14.02
N CYS A 261 -6.80 -17.35 13.98
CA CYS A 261 -6.41 -18.48 14.84
C CYS A 261 -4.99 -19.00 14.51
N MET A 262 -4.58 -18.91 13.25
CA MET A 262 -3.23 -19.32 12.81
C MET A 262 -2.17 -18.25 13.13
N TYR A 263 -2.56 -16.98 13.10
CA TYR A 263 -1.74 -15.82 13.44
C TYR A 263 -2.43 -14.98 14.53
N PRO A 264 -2.41 -15.42 15.79
CA PRO A 264 -3.10 -14.74 16.89
C PRO A 264 -2.46 -13.38 17.23
N THR A 265 -1.20 -13.19 16.85
CA THR A 265 -0.46 -11.94 17.01
C THR A 265 -0.39 -11.20 15.68
N GLN A 266 -0.76 -9.92 15.71
CA GLN A 266 -0.57 -9.02 14.57
C GLN A 266 0.81 -8.38 14.64
N TYR A 267 1.42 -8.20 13.48
CA TYR A 267 2.66 -7.47 13.29
C TYR A 267 2.49 -6.41 12.20
N LEU A 268 3.32 -5.37 12.26
CA LEU A 268 3.55 -4.47 11.14
C LEU A 268 4.78 -4.92 10.36
N TYR A 269 4.73 -4.80 9.03
CA TYR A 269 5.85 -5.05 8.13
C TYR A 269 6.14 -3.78 7.34
N ALA A 270 7.33 -3.21 7.51
CA ALA A 270 7.76 -2.01 6.81
C ALA A 270 8.88 -2.34 5.82
N THR A 271 8.74 -1.96 4.54
CA THR A 271 9.83 -2.14 3.58
C THR A 271 10.78 -0.94 3.62
N ASN A 272 12.08 -1.21 3.51
CA ASN A 272 13.11 -0.19 3.31
C ASN A 272 13.74 -0.38 1.95
N ARG A 273 14.17 0.71 1.31
CA ARG A 273 14.80 0.68 -0.01
C ARG A 273 16.17 1.32 0.01
N GLY A 274 17.00 0.96 -0.96
CA GLY A 274 18.27 1.65 -1.22
C GLY A 274 19.33 1.35 -0.18
N ASP A 275 19.27 0.16 0.43
CA ASP A 275 20.35 -0.32 1.27
C ASP A 275 21.50 -0.84 0.39
N THR A 276 22.72 -0.44 0.76
CA THR A 276 23.96 -0.83 0.09
C THR A 276 24.47 -2.19 0.57
N ASP A 277 23.83 -2.82 1.55
CA ASP A 277 24.15 -4.18 2.00
C ASP A 277 24.07 -5.19 0.83
N PRO A 278 25.07 -6.10 0.69
CA PRO A 278 25.09 -7.09 -0.39
C PRO A 278 23.91 -8.06 -0.36
N ASN A 279 23.25 -8.25 0.80
CA ASN A 279 22.11 -9.16 0.96
C ASN A 279 20.76 -8.52 0.60
N GLY A 280 20.78 -7.36 -0.06
CA GLY A 280 19.58 -6.66 -0.48
C GLY A 280 18.93 -5.83 0.61
N ASP A 281 17.86 -5.17 0.23
CA ASP A 281 17.03 -4.35 1.10
C ASP A 281 16.28 -5.20 2.14
N THR A 282 15.71 -4.56 3.17
CA THR A 282 15.03 -5.26 4.28
C THR A 282 13.54 -5.02 4.36
N ILE A 283 12.84 -6.00 4.96
CA ILE A 283 11.53 -5.81 5.59
C ILE A 283 11.73 -5.81 7.10
N ALA A 284 11.39 -4.71 7.77
CA ALA A 284 11.37 -4.61 9.23
C ALA A 284 10.04 -5.11 9.78
N VAL A 285 10.08 -5.86 10.88
CA VAL A 285 8.90 -6.44 11.55
C VAL A 285 8.74 -5.79 12.91
N PHE A 286 7.52 -5.34 13.24
CA PHE A 286 7.21 -4.72 14.52
C PHE A 286 6.04 -5.41 15.22
N SER A 287 6.17 -5.63 16.52
CA SER A 287 5.05 -6.01 17.38
C SER A 287 4.23 -4.78 17.75
N LEU A 288 2.97 -5.01 18.15
CA LEU A 288 2.04 -3.98 18.56
C LEU A 288 1.77 -4.11 20.08
N ASN A 289 1.53 -2.98 20.75
CA ASN A 289 1.17 -2.91 22.19
C ASN A 289 2.15 -3.61 23.16
N PRO A 290 3.34 -3.04 23.40
CA PRO A 290 3.85 -1.77 22.84
C PRO A 290 4.41 -1.95 21.42
N LEU A 291 4.49 -0.84 20.68
CA LEU A 291 5.20 -0.81 19.40
C LEU A 291 6.69 -1.09 19.65
N GLN A 292 7.21 -2.18 19.09
CA GLN A 292 8.62 -2.57 19.23
C GLN A 292 9.15 -3.21 17.96
N LEU A 293 10.41 -2.94 17.62
CA LEU A 293 11.11 -3.62 16.55
C LEU A 293 11.39 -5.07 16.97
N VAL A 294 10.91 -6.03 16.18
CA VAL A 294 11.15 -7.47 16.36
C VAL A 294 12.41 -7.90 15.63
N GLY A 295 12.62 -7.37 14.42
CA GLY A 295 13.81 -7.65 13.62
C GLY A 295 13.67 -7.24 12.17
N HIS A 296 14.67 -7.61 11.37
CA HIS A 296 14.74 -7.34 9.94
C HIS A 296 14.91 -8.64 9.17
N VAL A 297 14.23 -8.75 8.04
CA VAL A 297 14.42 -9.82 7.06
C VAL A 297 15.11 -9.24 5.83
N ARG A 298 16.30 -9.76 5.50
CA ARG A 298 16.99 -9.46 4.25
C ARG A 298 16.31 -10.19 3.10
N THR A 299 16.06 -9.47 2.01
CA THR A 299 15.20 -9.96 0.92
C THR A 299 15.96 -10.45 -0.30
N GLY A 300 17.23 -10.03 -0.46
CA GLY A 300 17.94 -10.14 -1.73
C GLY A 300 17.32 -9.30 -2.86
N LEU A 301 16.31 -8.47 -2.58
CA LEU A 301 15.68 -7.54 -3.52
C LEU A 301 16.36 -6.17 -3.42
N LYS A 302 16.26 -5.38 -4.49
CA LYS A 302 16.72 -3.98 -4.51
C LYS A 302 15.59 -3.05 -4.93
N GLN A 303 15.44 -1.94 -4.20
CA GLN A 303 14.34 -0.98 -4.30
C GLN A 303 12.95 -1.62 -4.04
N ILE A 304 12.78 -2.28 -2.88
CA ILE A 304 11.48 -2.85 -2.44
C ILE A 304 10.42 -1.77 -2.13
N ARG A 305 9.78 -1.25 -3.18
CA ARG A 305 8.81 -0.13 -3.11
C ARG A 305 7.40 -0.52 -2.69
N GLY A 306 7.05 -1.78 -2.87
CA GLY A 306 5.76 -2.31 -2.47
C GLY A 306 5.86 -3.76 -2.03
N ALA A 307 4.86 -4.15 -1.26
CA ALA A 307 4.63 -5.50 -0.80
C ALA A 307 3.12 -5.67 -0.56
N ALA A 308 2.64 -6.90 -0.50
CA ALA A 308 1.27 -7.19 -0.09
C ALA A 308 1.22 -8.47 0.74
N LEU A 309 0.27 -8.51 1.68
CA LEU A 309 -0.11 -9.74 2.37
C LEU A 309 -1.16 -10.49 1.56
N GLY A 310 -1.20 -11.82 1.72
CA GLY A 310 -2.20 -12.64 1.07
C GLY A 310 -2.27 -14.07 1.61
N GLY A 311 -3.14 -14.87 0.99
CA GLY A 311 -3.57 -16.18 1.49
C GLY A 311 -4.79 -16.07 2.41
N PRO A 312 -5.56 -17.16 2.59
CA PRO A 312 -6.77 -17.15 3.41
C PRO A 312 -6.56 -16.70 4.86
N ASN A 313 -5.36 -16.94 5.42
CA ASN A 313 -5.00 -16.54 6.78
C ASN A 313 -4.00 -15.37 6.80
N GLY A 314 -3.75 -14.74 5.65
CA GLY A 314 -2.68 -13.75 5.50
C GLY A 314 -1.30 -14.34 5.76
N GLU A 315 -1.08 -15.63 5.47
CA GLU A 315 0.15 -16.36 5.76
C GLU A 315 1.29 -16.07 4.78
N TYR A 316 1.00 -15.39 3.67
CA TYR A 316 1.99 -15.02 2.67
C TYR A 316 2.24 -13.52 2.64
N LEU A 317 3.47 -13.16 2.32
CA LEU A 317 3.86 -11.80 1.97
C LEU A 317 4.57 -11.85 0.62
N VAL A 318 4.12 -11.07 -0.35
CA VAL A 318 4.83 -10.87 -1.62
C VAL A 318 5.49 -9.51 -1.61
N ALA A 319 6.71 -9.43 -2.12
CA ALA A 319 7.43 -8.18 -2.34
C ALA A 319 8.22 -8.26 -3.65
N GLY A 320 8.58 -7.12 -4.22
CA GLY A 320 9.41 -7.10 -5.42
C GLY A 320 10.41 -5.96 -5.42
N GLY A 321 11.57 -6.24 -6.00
CA GLY A 321 12.64 -5.29 -6.15
C GLY A 321 12.48 -4.54 -7.45
N GLN A 322 12.13 -3.26 -7.35
CA GLN A 322 11.91 -2.40 -8.51
C GLN A 322 13.16 -2.33 -9.40
N SER A 323 14.35 -2.30 -8.82
CA SER A 323 15.58 -2.20 -9.61
C SER A 323 16.22 -3.56 -9.89
N ASP A 324 16.09 -4.52 -8.97
CA ASP A 324 16.71 -5.86 -9.11
C ASP A 324 16.09 -6.90 -8.17
N GLY A 325 16.22 -8.18 -8.52
CA GLY A 325 15.83 -9.34 -7.71
C GLY A 325 14.43 -9.91 -7.99
N GLY A 326 13.63 -9.24 -8.84
CA GLY A 326 12.32 -9.69 -9.30
C GLY A 326 11.25 -9.66 -8.21
N VAL A 327 10.39 -10.68 -8.18
CA VAL A 327 9.31 -10.84 -7.19
C VAL A 327 9.59 -12.06 -6.31
N VAL A 328 9.40 -11.91 -5.00
CA VAL A 328 9.60 -12.96 -4.01
C VAL A 328 8.33 -13.16 -3.21
N LEU A 329 7.93 -14.41 -3.04
CA LEU A 329 6.88 -14.83 -2.13
C LEU A 329 7.51 -15.40 -0.87
N TYR A 330 7.09 -14.88 0.28
CA TYR A 330 7.47 -15.34 1.60
C TYR A 330 6.29 -16.01 2.31
N ARG A 331 6.59 -16.97 3.19
CA ARG A 331 5.70 -17.41 4.27
C ARG A 331 6.01 -16.62 5.52
N ARG A 332 4.97 -16.17 6.23
CA ARG A 332 5.08 -15.68 7.61
C ARG A 332 5.38 -16.86 8.53
N THR A 333 6.51 -16.81 9.23
CA THR A 333 6.99 -17.86 10.14
C THR A 333 7.11 -17.32 11.56
N SER A 334 7.34 -18.22 12.53
CA SER A 334 7.41 -17.85 13.95
C SER A 334 6.18 -17.07 14.43
N GLY A 335 4.99 -17.54 14.08
CA GLY A 335 3.72 -16.86 14.40
C GLY A 335 3.53 -15.50 13.71
N GLY A 336 4.33 -15.18 12.69
CA GLY A 336 4.34 -13.89 11.99
C GLY A 336 5.55 -13.00 12.32
N ALA A 337 6.35 -13.34 13.33
CA ALA A 337 7.51 -12.54 13.71
C ALA A 337 8.66 -12.56 12.69
N SER A 338 8.62 -13.47 11.69
CA SER A 338 9.64 -13.59 10.65
C SER A 338 9.03 -13.98 9.30
N LEU A 339 9.87 -14.00 8.26
CA LEU A 339 9.53 -14.38 6.90
C LEU A 339 10.53 -15.41 6.37
N THR A 340 10.04 -16.40 5.63
CA THR A 340 10.87 -17.39 4.93
C THR A 340 10.52 -17.40 3.45
N GLU A 341 11.53 -17.22 2.59
CA GLU A 341 11.35 -17.25 1.13
C GLU A 341 10.82 -18.62 0.69
N LEU A 342 9.75 -18.61 -0.10
CA LEU A 342 9.13 -19.81 -0.67
C LEU A 342 9.42 -19.97 -2.16
N ALA A 343 9.49 -18.86 -2.88
CA ALA A 343 9.67 -18.86 -4.32
C ALA A 343 10.05 -17.45 -4.80
N ARG A 344 10.74 -17.41 -5.94
CA ARG A 344 11.17 -16.19 -6.61
C ARG A 344 10.91 -16.28 -8.11
N TYR A 345 10.53 -15.16 -8.71
CA TYR A 345 10.44 -15.00 -10.15
C TYR A 345 11.20 -13.73 -10.56
N SER A 346 12.34 -13.91 -11.22
CA SER A 346 13.29 -12.83 -11.51
C SER A 346 12.87 -11.90 -12.65
N SER A 347 12.01 -12.37 -13.56
CA SER A 347 11.74 -11.70 -14.85
C SER A 347 10.60 -10.68 -14.82
N VAL A 348 10.18 -10.18 -13.65
CA VAL A 348 9.26 -9.02 -13.60
C VAL A 348 10.08 -7.73 -13.56
N ASN A 349 9.83 -6.85 -14.52
CA ASN A 349 10.49 -5.55 -14.58
C ASN A 349 9.80 -4.55 -13.64
N GLN A 350 10.59 -3.85 -12.84
CA GLN A 350 10.17 -2.70 -12.02
C GLN A 350 8.88 -2.89 -11.20
N PRO A 351 8.71 -4.01 -10.49
CA PRO A 351 7.51 -4.26 -9.69
C PRO A 351 7.41 -3.28 -8.51
N THR A 352 6.23 -2.70 -8.29
CA THR A 352 5.99 -1.74 -7.19
C THR A 352 4.68 -1.95 -6.45
N SER A 353 3.74 -2.74 -6.98
CA SER A 353 2.44 -2.98 -6.34
C SER A 353 1.97 -4.41 -6.59
N PHE A 354 1.24 -4.95 -5.62
CA PHE A 354 0.87 -6.36 -5.58
C PHE A 354 -0.56 -6.53 -5.13
N VAL A 355 -1.29 -7.43 -5.78
CA VAL A 355 -2.58 -7.93 -5.31
C VAL A 355 -2.52 -9.45 -5.32
N VAL A 356 -2.66 -10.08 -4.15
CA VAL A 356 -2.84 -11.52 -4.04
C VAL A 356 -4.33 -11.83 -4.19
N LEU A 357 -4.71 -12.53 -5.25
CA LEU A 357 -6.11 -12.83 -5.52
C LEU A 357 -6.68 -13.80 -4.49
N PRO A 358 -7.92 -13.58 -4.00
CA PRO A 358 -8.60 -14.54 -3.13
C PRO A 358 -8.74 -15.90 -3.80
N THR A 359 -8.58 -16.97 -3.02
CA THR A 359 -8.63 -18.35 -3.53
C THR A 359 -10.02 -18.98 -3.39
N GLY A 360 -11.00 -18.24 -2.82
CA GLY A 360 -12.34 -18.74 -2.52
C GLY A 360 -12.42 -19.61 -1.27
N GLU A 361 -11.29 -19.88 -0.60
CA GLU A 361 -11.26 -20.56 0.70
C GLU A 361 -11.42 -19.56 1.84
N GLU A 362 -12.23 -19.95 2.83
CA GLU A 362 -12.40 -19.20 4.07
C GLU A 362 -11.18 -19.35 4.99
N PRO A 363 -10.88 -18.34 5.83
CA PRO A 363 -9.88 -18.47 6.88
C PRO A 363 -10.16 -19.68 7.76
N SER A 364 -9.10 -20.31 8.30
CA SER A 364 -9.27 -21.45 9.19
C SER A 364 -10.06 -21.03 10.44
N LEU A 365 -11.21 -21.69 10.67
CA LEU A 365 -12.02 -21.46 11.86
C LEU A 365 -11.25 -21.89 13.11
N CYS A 366 -11.37 -21.12 14.20
CA CYS A 366 -10.86 -21.52 15.50
C CYS A 366 -11.64 -22.76 15.94
N SER A 367 -10.94 -23.87 16.20
CA SER A 367 -11.54 -24.99 16.93
C SER A 367 -11.89 -24.51 18.34
N SER A 368 -13.18 -24.63 18.70
CA SER A 368 -13.76 -24.25 20.00
C SER A 368 -13.12 -24.96 21.19
#